data_AF-A0A944Z9V7-F1
#
_entry.id   AF-A0A944Z9V7-F1
#
_cell.length_a   1.000
_cell.length_b   1.000
_cell.length_c   1.000
_cell.angle_alpha   90.00
_cell.angle_beta   90.00
_cell.angle_gamma   90.00
#
_symmetry.space_group_name_H-M   'P 1'
#
loop_
_entity.id
_entity.type
_entity.pdbx_description
1 polymer ?
#
loop_
_entity_poly.entity_id
_entity_poly.type
_entity_poly.pdbx_seq_one_letter_code
_entity_poly.pdbx_strand_id
1 'polypeptide(L)'
;MGPVDRLEALSRFVLQKTYIRADNTIRPAAFLPNPKNGETSVFRISGITDNEIWAIGDSKVAPKQNRPILGRADINASIVLSNYLEIIPSEPPERHADITGWPEEKSEQKQIALELAAESEFHKR
;
A
#
# COMPACT_ATOMS: atom_id res chain seq x y z
N MET A 1 6.29 15.25 -6.43
CA MET A 1 7.07 14.18 -7.12
C MET A 1 6.65 14.02 -8.60
N GLY A 2 7.49 13.44 -9.47
CA GLY A 2 7.13 13.10 -10.87
C GLY A 2 6.30 11.81 -11.00
N PRO A 3 6.03 11.30 -12.21
CA PRO A 3 5.35 10.00 -12.40
C PRO A 3 6.01 8.85 -11.61
N VAL A 4 5.24 7.81 -11.28
CA VAL A 4 5.77 6.61 -10.61
C VAL A 4 6.45 5.71 -11.65
N ASP A 5 7.69 5.32 -11.37
CA ASP A 5 8.43 4.42 -12.25
C ASP A 5 7.91 2.98 -12.10
N ARG A 6 7.91 2.19 -13.17
CA ARG A 6 7.41 0.79 -13.12
C ARG A 6 8.21 -0.08 -12.19
N LEU A 7 9.49 0.22 -11.96
CA LEU A 7 10.37 -0.52 -11.06
C LEU A 7 10.37 0.03 -9.64
N GLU A 8 9.59 1.08 -9.38
CA GLU A 8 9.55 1.72 -8.08
C GLU A 8 8.96 0.81 -7.01
N ALA A 9 9.64 0.71 -5.88
CA ALA A 9 9.10 0.09 -4.68
C ALA A 9 8.11 1.04 -3.98
N LEU A 10 6.95 0.50 -3.63
CA LEU A 10 5.88 1.13 -2.89
C LEU A 10 5.69 0.43 -1.55
N SER A 11 5.15 1.13 -0.56
CA SER A 11 4.81 0.55 0.74
C SER A 11 3.41 0.93 1.16
N ARG A 12 2.66 -0.05 1.64
CA ARG A 12 1.37 0.15 2.30
C ARG A 12 1.52 -0.05 3.79
N PHE A 13 1.33 1.01 4.57
CA PHE A 13 1.33 0.92 6.02
C PHE A 13 0.07 0.24 6.56
N VAL A 14 0.26 -0.66 7.52
CA VAL A 14 -0.79 -1.51 8.09
C VAL A 14 -1.02 -1.12 9.54
N LEU A 15 -2.24 -0.67 9.85
CA LEU A 15 -2.63 -0.19 11.19
C LEU A 15 -3.67 -1.10 11.86
N GLN A 16 -4.14 -2.13 11.16
CA GLN A 16 -5.19 -3.02 11.65
C GLN A 16 -4.69 -4.46 11.74
N LYS A 17 -4.80 -5.05 12.92
CA LYS A 17 -4.38 -6.43 13.18
C LYS A 17 -5.14 -7.44 12.32
N THR A 18 -6.38 -7.12 11.93
CA THR A 18 -7.23 -7.94 11.05
C THR A 18 -6.61 -8.14 9.68
N TYR A 19 -5.73 -7.25 9.21
CA TYR A 19 -5.03 -7.40 7.94
C TYR A 19 -3.81 -8.31 8.01
N ILE A 20 -3.39 -8.72 9.20
CA ILE A 20 -2.20 -9.54 9.39
C ILE A 20 -2.65 -10.99 9.65
N ARG A 21 -1.99 -11.96 9.01
CA ARG A 21 -2.19 -13.39 9.26
C ARG A 21 -1.30 -13.87 10.41
N ALA A 22 -1.61 -15.06 10.94
CA ALA A 22 -0.84 -15.65 12.04
C ALA A 22 0.60 -16.03 11.64
N ASP A 23 0.82 -16.33 10.35
CA ASP A 23 2.12 -16.63 9.74
C ASP A 23 2.94 -15.37 9.40
N ASN A 24 2.51 -14.18 9.86
CA ASN A 24 3.07 -12.88 9.51
C ASN A 24 3.07 -12.58 8.00
N THR A 25 2.08 -13.05 7.26
CA THR A 25 1.79 -12.54 5.91
C THR A 25 0.64 -11.53 5.91
N ILE A 26 0.53 -10.74 4.85
CA ILE A 26 -0.55 -9.76 4.69
C ILE A 26 -1.80 -10.42 4.08
N ARG A 27 -2.98 -10.00 4.55
CA ARG A 27 -4.25 -10.40 3.95
C ARG A 27 -4.58 -9.52 2.74
N PRO A 28 -5.25 -10.07 1.71
CA PRO A 28 -5.76 -9.30 0.56
C PRO A 28 -6.58 -8.08 0.96
N ALA A 29 -7.35 -8.19 2.05
CA ALA A 29 -8.16 -7.08 2.58
C ALA A 29 -7.36 -5.81 2.92
N ALA A 30 -6.03 -5.91 3.09
CA ALA A 30 -5.19 -4.74 3.22
C ALA A 30 -5.19 -3.91 1.93
N PHE A 31 -5.08 -4.55 0.76
CA PHE A 31 -4.93 -3.90 -0.55
C PHE A 31 -6.24 -3.48 -1.22
N LEU A 32 -7.40 -3.92 -0.70
CA LEU A 32 -8.70 -3.51 -1.22
C LEU A 32 -8.86 -1.97 -1.21
N PRO A 33 -9.53 -1.39 -2.22
CA PRO A 33 -9.78 0.04 -2.28
C PRO A 33 -10.64 0.48 -1.11
N ASN A 34 -10.39 1.69 -0.61
CA ASN A 34 -11.23 2.29 0.40
C ASN A 34 -12.65 2.53 -0.18
N PRO A 35 -13.71 2.05 0.47
CA PRO A 35 -15.07 2.10 -0.07
C PRO A 35 -15.63 3.53 -0.25
N LYS A 36 -14.96 4.55 0.30
CA LYS A 36 -15.40 5.95 0.18
C LYS A 36 -14.88 6.66 -1.05
N ASN A 37 -13.64 6.39 -1.45
CA ASN A 37 -12.97 7.07 -2.57
C ASN A 37 -12.52 6.11 -3.69
N GLY A 38 -12.52 4.80 -3.47
CA GLY A 38 -12.12 3.81 -4.46
C GLY A 38 -10.60 3.65 -4.60
N GLU A 39 -9.82 4.12 -3.63
CA GLU A 39 -8.36 4.22 -3.74
C GLU A 39 -7.64 3.38 -2.66
N THR A 40 -6.44 2.91 -2.96
CA THR A 40 -5.55 2.25 -2.00
C THR A 40 -4.30 3.10 -1.77
N SER A 41 -4.23 3.73 -0.60
CA SER A 41 -3.10 4.58 -0.19
C SER A 41 -1.81 3.79 0.00
N VAL A 42 -0.74 4.30 -0.60
CA VAL A 42 0.63 3.77 -0.56
C VAL A 42 1.65 4.91 -0.47
N PHE A 43 2.91 4.55 -0.22
CA PHE A 43 4.03 5.48 -0.18
C PHE A 43 5.17 4.99 -1.07
N ARG A 44 5.82 5.94 -1.73
CA ARG A 44 7.00 5.72 -2.58
C ARG A 44 8.24 5.57 -1.72
N ILE A 45 8.83 4.37 -1.72
CA ILE A 45 9.95 4.01 -0.83
C ILE A 45 11.27 3.80 -1.55
N SER A 46 11.32 4.04 -2.86
CA SER A 46 12.59 3.93 -3.60
C SER A 46 13.57 5.02 -3.17
N GLY A 47 14.83 4.62 -3.03
CA GLY A 47 15.94 5.51 -2.67
C GLY A 47 15.97 5.95 -1.20
N ILE A 48 15.20 5.30 -0.32
CA ILE A 48 15.24 5.53 1.13
C ILE A 48 15.49 4.24 1.90
N THR A 49 15.98 4.37 3.12
CA THR A 49 16.33 3.27 4.03
C THR A 49 15.11 2.71 4.75
N ASP A 50 15.24 1.49 5.28
CA ASP A 50 14.19 0.86 6.10
C ASP A 50 13.70 1.76 7.25
N ASN A 51 14.63 2.40 7.95
CA ASN A 51 14.34 3.32 9.05
C ASN A 51 13.54 4.55 8.59
N GLU A 52 13.86 5.10 7.41
CA GLU A 52 13.14 6.24 6.85
C GLU A 52 11.71 5.85 6.43
N ILE A 53 11.52 4.63 5.92
CA ILE A 53 10.18 4.12 5.61
C ILE A 53 9.34 4.03 6.89
N TRP A 54 9.87 3.46 7.98
CA TRP A 54 9.15 3.43 9.26
C TRP A 54 8.86 4.83 9.80
N ALA A 55 9.81 5.76 9.67
CA ALA A 55 9.64 7.14 10.10
C ALA A 55 8.51 7.87 9.33
N ILE A 56 8.30 7.56 8.04
CA ILE A 56 7.14 8.04 7.28
C ILE A 56 5.84 7.51 7.90
N GLY A 57 5.76 6.20 8.17
CA GLY A 57 4.60 5.59 8.80
C GLY A 57 4.24 6.26 10.14
N ASP A 58 5.24 6.48 11.00
CA ASP A 58 5.07 7.09 12.32
C ASP A 58 4.69 8.55 12.29
N SER A 59 5.30 9.33 11.40
CA SER A 59 5.12 10.78 11.38
C SER A 59 3.95 11.23 10.51
N LYS A 60 3.58 10.45 9.48
CA LYS A 60 2.60 10.87 8.46
C LYS A 60 1.31 10.05 8.46
N VAL A 61 1.35 8.79 8.88
CA VAL A 61 0.20 7.86 8.77
C VAL A 61 -0.43 7.58 10.14
N ALA A 62 0.36 7.14 11.12
CA ALA A 62 -0.12 6.83 12.46
C ALA A 62 -0.91 7.97 13.14
N PRO A 63 -0.47 9.25 13.08
CA PRO A 63 -1.17 10.34 13.74
C PRO A 63 -2.53 10.65 13.08
N LYS A 64 -2.64 10.51 11.76
CA LYS A 64 -3.90 10.76 11.03
C LYS A 64 -5.00 9.76 11.38
N GLN A 65 -4.61 8.54 11.75
CA GLN A 65 -5.53 7.45 12.10
C GLN A 65 -5.65 7.24 13.62
N ASN A 66 -4.88 7.99 14.41
CA ASN A 66 -4.74 7.81 15.86
C ASN A 66 -4.47 6.34 16.25
N ARG A 67 -3.59 5.67 15.50
CA ARG A 67 -3.27 4.24 15.64
C ARG A 67 -1.78 4.00 15.34
N PRO A 68 -1.12 3.07 16.05
CA PRO A 68 0.25 2.71 15.74
C PRO A 68 0.33 1.95 14.41
N ILE A 69 1.50 2.03 13.77
CA ILE A 69 1.83 1.15 12.65
C ILE A 69 2.14 -0.25 13.21
N LEU A 70 1.46 -1.27 12.67
CA LEU A 70 1.65 -2.68 13.05
C LEU A 70 2.59 -3.42 12.08
N GLY A 71 2.75 -2.87 10.89
CA GLY A 71 3.62 -3.40 9.85
C GLY A 71 3.50 -2.59 8.56
N ARG A 72 4.16 -3.04 7.51
CA ARG A 72 4.01 -2.51 6.17
C ARG A 72 4.12 -3.64 5.13
N ALA A 73 3.42 -3.48 4.02
CA ALA A 73 3.50 -4.39 2.88
C ALA A 73 4.17 -3.65 1.72
N ASP A 74 5.37 -4.08 1.36
CA ASP A 74 6.17 -3.49 0.30
C ASP A 74 5.87 -4.23 -1.01
N ILE A 75 5.66 -3.50 -2.11
CA ILE A 75 5.24 -4.05 -3.41
C ILE A 75 5.86 -3.26 -4.56
N ASN A 76 6.20 -3.94 -5.65
CA ASN A 76 6.71 -3.28 -6.85
C ASN A 76 5.58 -2.65 -7.67
N ALA A 77 5.77 -1.43 -8.17
CA ALA A 77 4.80 -0.74 -9.01
C ALA A 77 4.39 -1.54 -10.26
N SER A 78 5.30 -2.34 -10.83
CA SER A 78 5.01 -3.18 -11.99
C SER A 78 3.89 -4.19 -11.75
N ILE A 79 3.77 -4.72 -10.53
CA ILE A 79 2.71 -5.67 -10.15
C ILE A 79 1.35 -4.98 -10.15
N VAL A 80 1.28 -3.77 -9.59
CA VAL A 80 0.07 -2.94 -9.59
C VAL A 80 -0.36 -2.62 -11.02
N LEU A 81 0.57 -2.15 -11.85
CA LEU A 81 0.29 -1.79 -13.24
C LEU A 81 -0.09 -3.00 -14.12
N SER A 82 0.46 -4.18 -13.83
CA SER A 82 0.12 -5.42 -14.56
C SER A 82 -1.30 -5.91 -14.24
N ASN A 83 -1.87 -5.45 -13.13
CA ASN A 83 -3.26 -5.68 -12.74
C ASN A 83 -4.22 -4.61 -13.30
N TYR A 84 -3.80 -3.85 -14.32
CA TYR A 84 -4.57 -2.77 -14.96
C TYR A 84 -4.99 -1.64 -14.00
N LEU A 85 -4.32 -1.53 -12.84
CA LEU A 85 -4.49 -0.41 -11.92
C LEU A 85 -3.54 0.73 -12.31
N GLU A 86 -3.81 1.91 -11.75
CA GLU A 86 -2.97 3.10 -11.90
C GLU A 86 -2.33 3.49 -10.56
N ILE A 87 -1.22 4.21 -10.61
CA ILE A 87 -0.58 4.78 -9.41
C ILE A 87 -0.40 6.28 -9.61
N ILE A 88 -1.13 7.07 -8.83
CA ILE A 88 -1.15 8.53 -8.95
C ILE A 88 -0.45 9.15 -7.73
N PRO A 89 0.68 9.88 -7.91
CA PRO A 89 1.27 10.66 -6.84
C PRO A 89 0.26 11.65 -6.24
N SER A 90 0.12 11.63 -4.90
CA SER A 90 -0.98 12.28 -4.17
C SER A 90 -0.46 12.97 -2.91
N GLU A 91 0.54 13.84 -3.08
CA GLU A 91 1.09 14.63 -1.97
C GLU A 91 0.16 15.81 -1.64
N PRO A 92 0.02 16.23 -0.37
CA PRO A 92 0.71 15.72 0.83
C PRO A 92 0.03 14.51 1.50
N PRO A 93 0.76 13.69 2.30
CA PRO A 93 2.14 13.90 2.74
C PRO A 93 3.18 13.54 1.68
N GLU A 94 4.44 13.96 1.88
CA GLU A 94 5.54 13.63 0.97
C GLU A 94 5.60 12.12 0.68
N ARG A 95 5.90 11.76 -0.57
CA ARG A 95 5.97 10.39 -1.08
C ARG A 95 4.64 9.64 -1.11
N HIS A 96 3.52 10.26 -0.76
CA HIS A 96 2.21 9.63 -0.85
C HIS A 96 1.80 9.43 -2.31
N ALA A 97 1.20 8.28 -2.58
CA ALA A 97 0.55 7.96 -3.84
C ALA A 97 -0.67 7.09 -3.58
N ASP A 98 -1.61 7.13 -4.51
CA ASP A 98 -2.82 6.32 -4.45
C ASP A 98 -2.82 5.33 -5.61
N ILE A 99 -3.11 4.06 -5.30
CA ILE A 99 -3.46 3.07 -6.31
C ILE A 99 -4.94 3.28 -6.66
N THR A 100 -5.21 3.55 -7.93
CA THR A 100 -6.52 3.89 -8.49
C THR A 100 -6.88 2.96 -9.66
N GLY A 101 -8.02 3.19 -10.32
CA GLY A 101 -8.45 2.38 -11.47
C GLY A 101 -9.02 1.01 -11.08
N TRP A 102 -9.43 0.84 -9.83
CA TRP A 102 -10.07 -0.40 -9.37
C TRP A 102 -11.38 -0.66 -10.13
N PRO A 103 -11.68 -1.92 -10.51
CA PRO A 103 -12.94 -2.26 -11.14
C PRO A 103 -14.12 -2.05 -10.20
N GLU A 104 -15.32 -1.81 -10.74
CA GLU A 104 -16.53 -1.66 -9.92
C GLU A 104 -16.97 -2.98 -9.26
N GLU A 105 -16.67 -4.11 -9.89
CA GLU A 105 -17.09 -5.43 -9.46
C GLU A 105 -16.23 -5.92 -8.27
N LYS A 106 -16.90 -6.32 -7.17
CA LYS A 106 -16.24 -6.62 -5.90
C LYS A 106 -15.45 -7.92 -5.93
N SER A 107 -15.81 -8.90 -6.76
CA SER A 107 -15.05 -10.13 -6.92
C SER A 107 -13.74 -9.89 -7.69
N GLU A 108 -13.74 -9.03 -8.71
CA GLU A 108 -12.54 -8.59 -9.42
C GLU A 108 -11.60 -7.80 -8.49
N GLN A 109 -12.13 -6.87 -7.69
CA GLN A 109 -11.34 -6.18 -6.66
C GLN A 109 -10.67 -7.17 -5.69
N LYS A 110 -11.39 -8.22 -5.28
CA LYS A 110 -10.85 -9.25 -4.37
C LYS A 110 -9.77 -10.09 -5.04
N GLN A 111 -9.93 -10.42 -6.33
CA GLN A 111 -8.94 -11.16 -7.09
C GLN A 111 -7.65 -10.35 -7.22
N ILE A 112 -7.75 -9.08 -7.65
CA ILE A 112 -6.59 -8.19 -7.77
C ILE A 112 -5.91 -8.03 -6.41
N ALA A 113 -6.66 -7.77 -5.34
CA ALA A 113 -6.09 -7.63 -4.01
C ALA A 113 -5.43 -8.92 -3.48
N LEU A 114 -5.87 -10.10 -3.95
CA LEU A 114 -5.21 -11.38 -3.66
C LEU A 114 -3.86 -11.46 -4.35
N GLU A 115 -3.78 -11.07 -5.61
CA GLU A 115 -2.52 -11.02 -6.38
C GLU A 115 -1.55 -10.01 -5.77
N LEU A 116 -2.00 -8.78 -5.47
CA LEU A 116 -1.15 -7.78 -4.82
C LEU A 116 -0.61 -8.25 -3.46
N ALA A 117 -1.43 -8.91 -2.65
CA ALA A 117 -1.00 -9.44 -1.37
C ALA A 117 0.01 -10.60 -1.50
N ALA A 118 -0.16 -11.45 -2.52
CA ALA A 118 0.73 -12.58 -2.78
C ALA A 118 2.12 -12.14 -3.26
N GLU A 119 2.19 -11.05 -4.03
CA GLU A 119 3.42 -10.48 -4.58
C GLU A 119 4.06 -9.41 -3.68
N SER A 120 3.45 -9.11 -2.53
CA SER A 120 3.98 -8.15 -1.55
C SER A 120 4.82 -8.82 -0.46
N GLU A 121 5.84 -8.10 0.00
CA GLU A 121 6.64 -8.51 1.16
C GLU A 121 6.11 -7.81 2.43
N PHE A 122 5.71 -8.58 3.44
CA PHE A 122 5.22 -8.02 4.69
C PHE A 122 6.35 -7.89 5.72
N HIS A 123 6.61 -6.66 6.14
CA HIS A 123 7.51 -6.35 7.25
C HIS A 123 6.67 -6.07 8.48
N LYS A 124 6.78 -6.95 9.47
CA LYS A 124 6.18 -6.73 10.78
C LYS A 124 7.01 -5.71 11.55
N ARG A 125 6.33 -4.88 12.33
CA ARG A 125 6.98 -4.00 13.29
C ARG A 125 7.31 -4.70 14.61
#